data_AF-A0A6H1ZM91-F1
#
_entry.id   AF-A0A6H1ZM91-F1
#
_cell.length_a   1.000
_cell.length_b   1.000
_cell.length_c   1.000
_cell.angle_alpha   90.00
_cell.angle_beta   90.00
_cell.angle_gamma   90.00
#
_symmetry.space_group_name_H-M   'P 1'
#
loop_
_entity.id
_entity.type
_entity.pdbx_description
1 polymer ?
#
loop_
_entity_poly.entity_id
_entity_poly.type
_entity_poly.pdbx_seq_one_letter_code
_entity_poly.pdbx_strand_id
1 'polypeptide(L)'
;MRYEEDHRLAETEFNNIFSRFYFDDNKPEFPSDPYPTLGELSDHLSYIIQKCLGICEEEKWIYSLLGNYPYYDDFCSGHIHTSLQRMTPESWVEMNKILFNAQPLIALLSANSPIYGGVYRASDVRLAFSSWSRFTEYGDSNGDHWMALAKGENGDTLECRIPSSSPLFQIIGIAGLVRLLLEDEDTQTLPVFNNEEIYERVIMYGSRAIIPIYLPYSVTYSGTKTRKLYIPITELWSSFYSSNKDRFKEILDDVHSSLKKEIFDFYETVAKGYTVSDKILEQWNRTEDKSEYRFFVQKLTKDSYNLVPLVKSLPNPENNILPQLENHISLEEFKEIINNLKLEDLPSTERFIDLMELLVDPLRKDIQNIILSIQRNKEITQSFTSSRIIDKLLMLDVIKEDRNSGNLIPSKNFLPALQLLEDVV
;
A
#
# COMPACT_ATOMS: atom_id res chain seq x y z
N MET A 1 -21.04 -43.24 -17.14
CA MET A 1 -19.57 -43.17 -17.32
C MET A 1 -19.07 -41.76 -17.56
N ARG A 2 -19.01 -41.15 -18.77
CA ARG A 2 -18.50 -39.75 -18.91
C ARG A 2 -19.25 -38.71 -18.06
N TYR A 3 -20.58 -38.77 -18.04
CA TYR A 3 -21.40 -37.82 -17.27
C TYR A 3 -21.23 -37.95 -15.75
N GLU A 4 -20.96 -39.16 -15.24
CA GLU A 4 -20.71 -39.41 -13.81
C GLU A 4 -19.29 -39.01 -13.42
N GLU A 5 -18.33 -39.11 -14.34
CA GLU A 5 -16.94 -38.73 -14.16
C GLU A 5 -16.77 -37.20 -14.17
N ASP A 6 -17.47 -36.51 -15.09
CA ASP A 6 -17.57 -35.05 -15.13
C ASP A 6 -18.27 -34.49 -13.87
N HIS A 7 -19.33 -35.15 -13.39
CA HIS A 7 -20.00 -34.76 -12.13
C HIS A 7 -19.11 -34.96 -10.91
N ARG A 8 -18.32 -36.04 -10.87
CA ARG A 8 -17.41 -36.33 -9.75
C ARG A 8 -16.23 -35.37 -9.72
N LEU A 9 -15.69 -34.99 -10.87
CA LEU A 9 -14.66 -33.95 -10.99
C LEU A 9 -15.20 -32.60 -10.56
N ALA A 10 -16.42 -32.24 -11.00
CA ALA A 10 -17.10 -31.04 -10.57
C ALA A 10 -17.40 -31.04 -9.05
N GLU A 11 -17.84 -32.14 -8.46
CA GLU A 11 -18.03 -32.28 -7.00
C GLU A 11 -16.70 -32.25 -6.23
N THR A 12 -15.61 -32.76 -6.79
CA THR A 12 -14.30 -32.77 -6.12
C THR A 12 -13.65 -31.40 -6.20
N GLU A 13 -13.75 -30.70 -7.34
CA GLU A 13 -13.38 -29.28 -7.45
C GLU A 13 -14.30 -28.40 -6.60
N PHE A 14 -15.61 -28.65 -6.59
CA PHE A 14 -16.57 -27.98 -5.71
C PHE A 14 -16.15 -28.19 -4.25
N ASN A 15 -15.90 -29.42 -3.80
CA ASN A 15 -15.44 -29.67 -2.45
C ASN A 15 -14.03 -29.14 -2.16
N ASN A 16 -13.16 -28.95 -3.15
CA ASN A 16 -11.82 -28.35 -2.93
C ASN A 16 -11.87 -26.81 -2.87
N ILE A 17 -12.70 -26.18 -3.70
CA ILE A 17 -13.00 -24.74 -3.64
C ILE A 17 -13.81 -24.43 -2.38
N PHE A 18 -14.74 -25.34 -2.01
CA PHE A 18 -15.66 -25.16 -0.90
C PHE A 18 -15.17 -25.71 0.45
N SER A 19 -14.18 -26.60 0.51
CA SER A 19 -13.63 -27.09 1.80
C SER A 19 -12.82 -26.03 2.56
N ARG A 20 -12.57 -24.88 1.94
CA ARG A 20 -12.05 -23.67 2.61
C ARG A 20 -13.14 -22.66 2.97
N PHE A 21 -14.41 -23.01 2.77
CA PHE A 21 -15.51 -22.25 3.38
C PHE A 21 -15.40 -22.52 4.87
N TYR A 22 -15.04 -21.49 5.63
CA TYR A 22 -15.54 -21.40 6.98
C TYR A 22 -17.06 -21.26 6.84
N PHE A 23 -17.78 -22.39 6.85
CA PHE A 23 -19.23 -22.46 6.73
C PHE A 23 -19.95 -21.60 7.80
N ASP A 24 -19.22 -21.09 8.79
CA ASP A 24 -19.74 -20.25 9.86
C ASP A 24 -19.86 -18.75 9.50
N ASP A 25 -19.18 -18.24 8.45
CA ASP A 25 -19.01 -16.77 8.26
C ASP A 25 -19.66 -16.20 6.97
N ASN A 26 -20.31 -17.01 6.13
CA ASN A 26 -20.91 -16.58 4.84
C ASN A 26 -19.95 -15.86 3.86
N LYS A 27 -18.63 -16.07 3.99
CA LYS A 27 -17.57 -15.44 3.18
C LYS A 27 -16.72 -16.50 2.48
N PRO A 28 -17.02 -16.84 1.23
CA PRO A 28 -16.19 -17.79 0.50
C PRO A 28 -14.83 -17.18 0.17
N GLU A 29 -13.76 -17.94 0.42
CA GLU A 29 -12.41 -17.56 0.00
C GLU A 29 -12.02 -18.33 -1.27
N PHE A 30 -11.41 -17.61 -2.23
CA PHE A 30 -11.01 -18.17 -3.53
C PHE A 30 -9.49 -18.04 -3.72
N PRO A 31 -8.68 -18.88 -3.06
CA PRO A 31 -7.24 -18.85 -3.24
C PRO A 31 -6.90 -19.28 -4.68
N SER A 32 -5.98 -18.57 -5.31
CA SER A 32 -5.33 -19.02 -6.54
C SER A 32 -4.09 -19.84 -6.22
N ASP A 33 -3.69 -20.72 -7.13
CA ASP A 33 -2.31 -21.22 -7.15
C ASP A 33 -1.32 -20.06 -7.43
N PRO A 34 -0.03 -20.22 -7.11
CA PRO A 34 0.98 -19.25 -7.49
C PRO A 34 1.21 -19.30 -9.02
N TYR A 35 1.09 -18.16 -9.68
CA TYR A 35 1.30 -18.03 -11.13
C TYR A 35 2.50 -17.13 -11.44
N PRO A 36 3.32 -17.48 -12.45
CA PRO A 36 4.47 -16.68 -12.89
C PRO A 36 4.07 -15.39 -13.61
N THR A 37 2.84 -15.32 -14.13
CA THR A 37 2.36 -14.17 -14.90
C THR A 37 0.95 -13.73 -14.49
N LEU A 38 0.62 -12.47 -14.79
CA LEU A 38 -0.68 -11.91 -14.43
C LEU A 38 -1.80 -12.40 -15.35
N GLY A 39 -1.48 -12.79 -16.58
CA GLY A 39 -2.42 -13.43 -17.49
C GLY A 39 -2.92 -14.76 -16.94
N GLU A 40 -2.00 -15.67 -16.57
CA GLU A 40 -2.36 -16.97 -15.99
C GLU A 40 -3.15 -16.83 -14.68
N LEU A 41 -2.73 -15.89 -13.81
CA LEU A 41 -3.48 -15.55 -12.59
C LEU A 41 -4.91 -15.08 -12.90
N SER A 42 -5.05 -14.18 -13.87
CA SER A 42 -6.34 -13.60 -14.23
C SER A 42 -7.30 -14.63 -14.85
N ASP A 43 -6.79 -15.54 -15.69
CA ASP A 43 -7.57 -16.62 -16.30
C ASP A 43 -8.07 -17.60 -15.23
N HIS A 44 -7.20 -17.96 -14.28
CA HIS A 44 -7.57 -18.85 -13.18
C HIS A 44 -8.61 -18.24 -12.23
N LEU A 45 -8.39 -16.98 -11.80
CA LEU A 45 -9.36 -16.26 -10.96
C LEU A 45 -10.70 -16.09 -11.67
N SER A 46 -10.67 -15.77 -12.96
CA SER A 46 -11.85 -15.68 -13.81
C SER A 46 -12.64 -16.99 -13.81
N TYR A 47 -11.96 -18.10 -14.07
CA TYR A 47 -12.55 -19.44 -14.11
C TYR A 47 -13.19 -19.86 -12.78
N ILE A 48 -12.46 -19.75 -11.67
CA ILE A 48 -12.97 -20.18 -10.35
C ILE A 48 -14.19 -19.35 -9.96
N ILE A 49 -14.11 -18.03 -10.09
CA ILE A 49 -15.19 -17.16 -9.65
C ILE A 49 -16.41 -17.33 -10.54
N GLN A 50 -16.26 -17.47 -11.88
CA GLN A 50 -17.39 -17.77 -12.76
C GLN A 50 -18.14 -19.06 -12.36
N LYS A 51 -17.41 -20.13 -12.02
CA LYS A 51 -18.04 -21.36 -11.50
C LYS A 51 -18.85 -21.10 -10.23
N CYS A 52 -18.28 -20.36 -9.29
CA CYS A 52 -18.92 -20.03 -8.03
C CYS A 52 -20.17 -19.16 -8.24
N LEU A 53 -20.12 -18.22 -9.19
CA LEU A 53 -21.29 -17.43 -9.57
C LEU A 53 -22.41 -18.29 -10.14
N GLY A 54 -22.10 -19.32 -10.94
CA GLY A 54 -23.09 -20.28 -11.43
C GLY A 54 -23.84 -20.98 -10.30
N ILE A 55 -23.12 -21.46 -9.30
CA ILE A 55 -23.69 -22.10 -8.10
C ILE A 55 -24.56 -21.10 -7.31
N CYS A 56 -24.04 -19.90 -7.05
CA CYS A 56 -24.80 -18.86 -6.35
C CYS A 56 -26.11 -18.53 -7.08
N GLU A 57 -26.14 -18.57 -8.41
CA GLU A 57 -27.35 -18.33 -9.20
C GLU A 57 -28.35 -19.48 -9.09
N GLU A 58 -27.88 -20.73 -9.13
CA GLU A 58 -28.71 -21.93 -8.92
C GLU A 58 -29.36 -21.95 -7.53
N GLU A 59 -28.57 -21.60 -6.51
CA GLU A 59 -28.99 -21.56 -5.10
C GLU A 59 -29.68 -20.24 -4.71
N LYS A 60 -29.81 -19.29 -5.64
CA LYS A 60 -30.42 -17.96 -5.44
C LYS A 60 -29.75 -17.14 -4.34
N TRP A 61 -28.45 -17.30 -4.16
CA TRP A 61 -27.66 -16.52 -3.20
C TRP A 61 -27.38 -15.11 -3.73
N ILE A 62 -27.28 -14.16 -2.78
CA ILE A 62 -26.80 -12.81 -3.08
C ILE A 62 -25.29 -12.81 -2.95
N TYR A 63 -24.61 -12.33 -3.99
CA TYR A 63 -23.15 -12.29 -4.05
C TYR A 63 -22.65 -10.88 -4.38
N SER A 64 -21.46 -10.57 -3.90
CA SER A 64 -20.84 -9.27 -4.02
C SER A 64 -19.33 -9.41 -3.92
N LEU A 65 -18.59 -8.71 -4.78
CA LEU A 65 -17.14 -8.53 -4.65
C LEU A 65 -16.81 -7.08 -4.29
N LEU A 66 -17.36 -6.66 -3.15
CA LEU A 66 -17.05 -5.39 -2.50
C LEU A 66 -16.34 -5.68 -1.17
N GLY A 67 -15.58 -4.71 -0.65
CA GLY A 67 -14.96 -4.79 0.67
C GLY A 67 -15.95 -5.00 1.82
N ASN A 68 -17.21 -4.63 1.61
CA ASN A 68 -18.32 -4.99 2.49
C ASN A 68 -19.62 -4.97 1.70
N TYR A 69 -20.64 -5.67 2.21
CA TYR A 69 -21.99 -5.43 1.72
C TYR A 69 -22.61 -4.24 2.45
N PRO A 70 -23.23 -3.26 1.76
CA PRO A 70 -23.65 -1.98 2.35
C PRO A 70 -24.51 -2.02 3.62
N TYR A 71 -25.23 -3.11 3.85
CA TYR A 71 -26.15 -3.29 4.98
C TYR A 71 -25.65 -4.25 6.06
N TYR A 72 -24.55 -4.98 5.80
CA TYR A 72 -23.99 -5.92 6.77
C TYR A 72 -22.78 -5.30 7.45
N ASP A 73 -22.50 -5.78 8.66
CA ASP A 73 -21.37 -5.40 9.49
C ASP A 73 -20.08 -6.14 9.14
N ASP A 74 -20.16 -7.06 8.19
CA ASP A 74 -19.08 -7.94 7.77
C ASP A 74 -18.22 -7.37 6.64
N PHE A 75 -16.91 -7.65 6.74
CA PHE A 75 -15.88 -7.24 5.78
C PHE A 75 -15.32 -8.41 4.97
N CYS A 76 -14.97 -8.15 3.72
CA CYS A 76 -14.37 -9.09 2.77
C CYS A 76 -13.09 -8.49 2.16
N SER A 77 -12.01 -9.26 2.10
CA SER A 77 -10.71 -8.80 1.59
C SER A 77 -10.30 -9.51 0.30
N GLY A 78 -9.38 -8.88 -0.43
CA GLY A 78 -8.60 -9.49 -1.49
C GLY A 78 -7.15 -9.48 -1.08
N HIS A 79 -6.48 -10.63 -1.08
CA HIS A 79 -5.07 -10.72 -0.70
C HIS A 79 -4.21 -10.97 -1.92
N ILE A 80 -3.14 -10.21 -2.06
CA ILE A 80 -2.16 -10.39 -3.14
C ILE A 80 -0.89 -10.95 -2.51
N HIS A 81 -0.59 -12.20 -2.80
CA HIS A 81 0.65 -12.85 -2.40
C HIS A 81 1.69 -12.71 -3.51
N THR A 82 2.88 -12.26 -3.13
CA THR A 82 4.05 -12.18 -4.02
C THR A 82 5.25 -12.82 -3.34
N SER A 83 6.11 -13.48 -4.10
CA SER A 83 7.34 -14.08 -3.58
C SER A 83 8.48 -13.87 -4.55
N LEU A 84 9.63 -13.46 -4.03
CA LEU A 84 10.89 -13.72 -4.71
C LEU A 84 11.19 -15.22 -4.59
N GLN A 85 11.89 -15.80 -5.56
CA GLN A 85 12.04 -17.26 -5.76
C GLN A 85 12.55 -18.04 -4.53
N ARG A 86 13.04 -17.38 -3.47
CA ARG A 86 13.17 -17.87 -2.08
C ARG A 86 13.15 -16.65 -1.14
N MET A 87 12.13 -16.49 -0.31
CA MET A 87 12.09 -15.34 0.61
C MET A 87 12.89 -15.63 1.89
N THR A 88 13.98 -14.90 2.09
CA THR A 88 14.69 -14.80 3.37
C THR A 88 14.12 -13.66 4.23
N PRO A 89 14.34 -13.64 5.55
CA PRO A 89 13.98 -12.50 6.39
C PRO A 89 14.52 -11.16 5.87
N GLU A 90 15.72 -11.15 5.29
CA GLU A 90 16.34 -9.95 4.70
C GLU A 90 15.57 -9.49 3.45
N SER A 91 15.25 -10.41 2.54
CA SER A 91 14.43 -10.08 1.36
C SER A 91 13.01 -9.66 1.73
N TRP A 92 12.45 -10.18 2.83
CA TRP A 92 11.16 -9.70 3.36
C TRP A 92 11.24 -8.23 3.77
N VAL A 93 12.26 -7.88 4.57
CA VAL A 93 12.47 -6.49 5.01
C VAL A 93 12.71 -5.58 3.81
N GLU A 94 13.45 -6.02 2.80
CA GLU A 94 13.69 -5.28 1.57
C GLU A 94 12.40 -5.03 0.78
N MET A 95 11.59 -6.07 0.52
CA MET A 95 10.31 -5.93 -0.15
C MET A 95 9.33 -5.06 0.64
N ASN A 96 9.32 -5.19 1.99
CA ASN A 96 8.55 -4.33 2.87
C ASN A 96 8.94 -2.86 2.72
N LYS A 97 10.25 -2.56 2.68
CA LYS A 97 10.75 -1.19 2.47
C LYS A 97 10.33 -0.63 1.11
N ILE A 98 10.36 -1.44 0.06
CA ILE A 98 9.92 -1.05 -1.29
C ILE A 98 8.42 -0.71 -1.28
N LEU A 99 7.59 -1.61 -0.73
CA LEU A 99 6.14 -1.44 -0.73
C LEU A 99 5.64 -0.47 0.33
N PHE A 100 6.48 -0.10 1.31
CA PHE A 100 6.14 0.83 2.38
C PHE A 100 5.55 2.11 1.80
N ASN A 101 6.21 2.73 0.81
CA ASN A 101 5.74 3.99 0.21
C ASN A 101 4.52 3.82 -0.70
N ALA A 102 4.23 2.61 -1.12
CA ALA A 102 3.13 2.32 -2.02
C ALA A 102 1.80 2.02 -1.31
N GLN A 103 1.80 1.77 0.01
CA GLN A 103 0.57 1.45 0.75
C GLN A 103 -0.59 2.43 0.50
N PRO A 104 -0.40 3.77 0.42
CA PRO A 104 -1.49 4.71 0.13
C PRO A 104 -1.93 4.65 -1.33
N LEU A 105 -1.02 4.41 -2.28
CA LEU A 105 -1.39 4.24 -3.69
C LEU A 105 -2.17 2.94 -3.88
N ILE A 106 -1.75 1.86 -3.21
CA ILE A 106 -2.47 0.60 -3.18
C ILE A 106 -3.85 0.80 -2.55
N ALA A 107 -3.96 1.52 -1.42
CA ALA A 107 -5.25 1.83 -0.79
C ALA A 107 -6.15 2.67 -1.70
N LEU A 108 -5.61 3.67 -2.41
CA LEU A 108 -6.34 4.46 -3.40
C LEU A 108 -6.92 3.58 -4.50
N LEU A 109 -6.11 2.66 -5.05
CA LEU A 109 -6.55 1.72 -6.07
C LEU A 109 -7.50 0.66 -5.53
N SER A 110 -7.41 0.34 -4.24
CA SER A 110 -8.24 -0.69 -3.58
C SER A 110 -9.64 -0.19 -3.22
N ALA A 111 -9.83 1.14 -3.14
CA ALA A 111 -11.07 1.72 -2.66
C ALA A 111 -12.29 1.28 -3.48
N ASN A 112 -13.17 0.50 -2.85
CA ASN A 112 -14.39 0.01 -3.49
C ASN A 112 -15.61 -0.16 -2.57
N SER A 113 -15.48 0.17 -1.29
CA SER A 113 -16.51 -0.14 -0.29
C SER A 113 -16.89 1.09 0.53
N PRO A 114 -17.63 2.07 -0.03
CA PRO A 114 -17.87 3.34 0.64
C PRO A 114 -18.94 3.35 1.75
N ILE A 115 -19.82 2.35 1.78
CA ILE A 115 -21.09 2.39 2.51
C ILE A 115 -21.10 1.34 3.61
N TYR A 116 -21.37 1.74 4.85
CA TYR A 116 -21.50 0.84 5.99
C TYR A 116 -22.72 1.20 6.84
N GLY A 117 -23.60 0.23 7.05
CA GLY A 117 -24.89 0.46 7.70
C GLY A 117 -25.81 1.39 6.89
N GLY A 118 -25.75 1.31 5.56
CA GLY A 118 -26.57 2.10 4.64
C GLY A 118 -26.19 3.59 4.52
N VAL A 119 -25.03 4.00 5.06
CA VAL A 119 -24.53 5.37 4.96
C VAL A 119 -23.07 5.40 4.52
N TYR A 120 -22.67 6.47 3.85
CA TYR A 120 -21.27 6.71 3.53
C TYR A 120 -20.45 6.87 4.82
N ARG A 121 -19.31 6.18 4.91
CA ARG A 121 -18.41 6.26 6.09
C ARG A 121 -16.95 6.53 5.73
N ALA A 122 -16.46 5.98 4.64
CA ALA A 122 -15.07 6.12 4.18
C ALA A 122 -15.03 5.86 2.67
N SER A 123 -13.87 6.02 2.03
CA SER A 123 -13.69 5.53 0.66
C SER A 123 -13.60 4.01 0.63
N ASP A 124 -13.03 3.41 1.67
CA ASP A 124 -13.07 1.97 1.89
C ASP A 124 -13.31 1.65 3.37
N VAL A 125 -14.53 1.20 3.69
CA VAL A 125 -14.94 0.93 5.07
C VAL A 125 -14.30 -0.33 5.62
N ARG A 126 -13.93 -1.28 4.76
CA ARG A 126 -13.18 -2.46 5.18
C ARG A 126 -11.82 -2.05 5.71
N LEU A 127 -11.10 -1.19 4.99
CA LEU A 127 -9.82 -0.66 5.47
C LEU A 127 -9.97 0.28 6.68
N ALA A 128 -11.08 1.03 6.77
CA ALA A 128 -11.27 1.99 7.86
C ALA A 128 -11.65 1.34 9.20
N PHE A 129 -12.38 0.22 9.18
CA PHE A 129 -12.97 -0.36 10.39
C PHE A 129 -12.57 -1.81 10.66
N SER A 130 -11.95 -2.50 9.72
CA SER A 130 -11.41 -3.84 9.98
C SER A 130 -10.17 -3.76 10.87
N SER A 131 -10.00 -4.72 11.76
CA SER A 131 -8.74 -4.90 12.50
C SER A 131 -7.60 -5.40 11.61
N TRP A 132 -7.90 -5.82 10.38
CA TRP A 132 -6.97 -6.29 9.37
C TRP A 132 -6.51 -5.17 8.45
N SER A 133 -5.26 -5.26 7.99
CA SER A 133 -4.60 -4.32 7.10
C SER A 133 -4.22 -3.00 7.76
N ARG A 134 -3.75 -3.07 9.01
CA ARG A 134 -3.16 -1.92 9.72
C ARG A 134 -1.91 -1.44 9.00
N PHE A 135 -1.63 -0.14 9.09
CA PHE A 135 -0.44 0.44 8.49
C PHE A 135 0.83 -0.35 8.86
N THR A 136 1.59 -0.80 7.85
CA THR A 136 2.86 -1.46 8.11
C THR A 136 3.98 -0.44 8.22
N GLU A 137 4.65 -0.39 9.36
CA GLU A 137 5.80 0.49 9.57
C GLU A 137 6.99 0.11 8.69
N TYR A 138 7.83 1.11 8.40
CA TYR A 138 9.01 0.93 7.56
C TYR A 138 10.00 -0.04 8.20
N GLY A 139 10.31 -1.13 7.49
CA GLY A 139 11.27 -2.13 7.97
C GLY A 139 10.72 -3.02 9.08
N ASP A 140 9.39 -3.11 9.23
CA ASP A 140 8.79 -4.09 10.12
C ASP A 140 9.23 -5.52 9.71
N SER A 141 9.82 -6.20 10.69
CA SER A 141 10.36 -7.55 10.53
C SER A 141 9.48 -8.61 11.20
N ASN A 142 8.45 -8.19 11.94
CA ASN A 142 7.53 -9.11 12.59
C ASN A 142 6.57 -9.72 11.57
N GLY A 143 6.16 -8.94 10.56
CA GLY A 143 5.29 -9.40 9.49
C GLY A 143 3.94 -9.90 10.04
N ASP A 144 3.41 -9.21 11.05
CA ASP A 144 2.19 -9.59 11.74
C ASP A 144 1.02 -9.70 10.76
N HIS A 145 0.23 -10.77 10.87
CA HIS A 145 -0.88 -11.07 9.97
C HIS A 145 -1.97 -9.99 9.92
N TRP A 146 -2.04 -9.11 10.92
CA TRP A 146 -2.97 -7.98 10.93
C TRP A 146 -2.52 -6.78 10.08
N MET A 147 -1.30 -6.80 9.55
CA MET A 147 -0.68 -5.66 8.88
C MET A 147 -1.05 -5.59 7.40
N ALA A 148 -0.97 -4.39 6.81
CA ALA A 148 -1.26 -4.10 5.41
C ALA A 148 -0.31 -4.85 4.47
N LEU A 149 0.94 -4.99 4.88
CA LEU A 149 1.96 -5.89 4.36
C LEU A 149 2.26 -6.92 5.46
N ALA A 150 1.90 -8.17 5.23
CA ALA A 150 2.02 -9.27 6.19
C ALA A 150 2.86 -10.41 5.62
N LYS A 151 3.41 -11.24 6.50
CA LYS A 151 4.09 -12.47 6.09
C LYS A 151 3.02 -13.53 5.83
N GLY A 152 3.07 -14.19 4.67
CA GLY A 152 2.16 -15.31 4.40
C GLY A 152 2.35 -16.45 5.42
N GLU A 153 1.35 -17.33 5.57
CA GLU A 153 1.30 -18.34 6.65
C GLU A 153 2.56 -19.23 6.77
N ASN A 154 3.20 -19.56 5.65
CA ASN A 154 4.43 -20.37 5.63
C ASN A 154 5.73 -19.54 5.71
N GLY A 155 5.61 -18.22 5.72
CA GLY A 155 6.74 -17.30 5.74
C GLY A 155 7.44 -17.08 4.40
N ASP A 156 6.91 -17.64 3.31
CA ASP A 156 7.55 -17.69 1.98
C ASP A 156 6.99 -16.68 0.98
N THR A 157 5.90 -15.97 1.33
CA THR A 157 5.34 -14.88 0.51
C THR A 157 5.22 -13.58 1.30
N LEU A 158 5.36 -12.46 0.59
CA LEU A 158 4.81 -11.19 1.03
C LEU A 158 3.36 -11.06 0.62
N GLU A 159 2.51 -10.85 1.62
CA GLU A 159 1.09 -10.70 1.47
C GLU A 159 0.71 -9.22 1.58
N CYS A 160 0.29 -8.63 0.46
CA CYS A 160 -0.37 -7.34 0.46
C CYS A 160 -1.86 -7.56 0.76
N ARG A 161 -2.27 -7.19 1.98
CA ARG A 161 -3.63 -7.34 2.51
C ARG A 161 -4.49 -6.09 2.30
N ILE A 162 -3.95 -5.05 1.70
CA ILE A 162 -4.68 -3.78 1.48
C ILE A 162 -5.91 -3.95 0.59
N PRO A 163 -5.89 -4.74 -0.51
CA PRO A 163 -7.05 -4.84 -1.38
C PRO A 163 -8.30 -5.35 -0.66
N SER A 164 -9.42 -4.71 -0.95
CA SER A 164 -10.75 -5.24 -0.65
C SER A 164 -11.12 -6.33 -1.66
N SER A 165 -12.08 -7.19 -1.33
CA SER A 165 -12.73 -8.04 -2.34
C SER A 165 -13.24 -7.14 -3.46
N SER A 166 -12.83 -7.37 -4.71
CA SER A 166 -12.93 -6.39 -5.81
C SER A 166 -13.20 -7.06 -7.18
N PRO A 167 -13.70 -6.30 -8.17
CA PRO A 167 -13.68 -6.69 -9.58
C PRO A 167 -12.30 -7.16 -10.07
N LEU A 168 -12.28 -8.08 -11.04
CA LEU A 168 -11.06 -8.69 -11.58
C LEU A 168 -10.06 -7.66 -12.10
N PHE A 169 -10.51 -6.63 -12.83
CA PHE A 169 -9.62 -5.57 -13.34
C PHE A 169 -8.93 -4.82 -12.21
N GLN A 170 -9.59 -4.65 -11.06
CA GLN A 170 -9.05 -3.91 -9.93
C GLN A 170 -7.99 -4.75 -9.21
N ILE A 171 -8.27 -6.04 -8.96
CA ILE A 171 -7.31 -6.97 -8.35
C ILE A 171 -6.05 -7.12 -9.23
N ILE A 172 -6.22 -7.42 -10.52
CA ILE A 172 -5.10 -7.62 -11.44
C ILE A 172 -4.35 -6.30 -11.67
N GLY A 173 -5.03 -5.15 -11.69
CA GLY A 173 -4.39 -3.85 -11.72
C GLY A 173 -3.52 -3.60 -10.49
N ILE A 174 -4.03 -3.85 -9.28
CA ILE A 174 -3.23 -3.68 -8.07
C ILE A 174 -2.04 -4.66 -8.05
N ALA A 175 -2.23 -5.91 -8.49
CA ALA A 175 -1.14 -6.87 -8.62
C ALA A 175 -0.07 -6.38 -9.61
N GLY A 176 -0.48 -5.74 -10.72
CA GLY A 176 0.41 -5.06 -11.65
C GLY A 176 1.23 -3.94 -11.02
N LEU A 177 0.62 -3.12 -10.15
CA LEU A 177 1.34 -2.08 -9.39
C LEU A 177 2.37 -2.70 -8.43
N VAL A 178 1.95 -3.72 -7.65
CA VAL A 178 2.84 -4.40 -6.70
C VAL A 178 4.02 -5.03 -7.43
N ARG A 179 3.77 -5.70 -8.56
CA ARG A 179 4.82 -6.30 -9.39
C ARG A 179 5.78 -5.25 -9.95
N LEU A 180 5.27 -4.15 -10.48
CA LEU A 180 6.08 -3.04 -11.00
C LEU A 180 7.07 -2.54 -9.95
N LEU A 181 6.56 -2.24 -8.75
CA LEU A 181 7.37 -1.70 -7.65
C LEU A 181 8.47 -2.66 -7.20
N LEU A 182 8.20 -3.96 -7.24
CA LEU A 182 9.15 -4.99 -6.80
C LEU A 182 10.18 -5.35 -7.88
N GLU A 183 9.81 -5.34 -9.16
CA GLU A 183 10.67 -5.78 -10.27
C GLU A 183 11.49 -4.65 -10.91
N ASP A 184 11.02 -3.40 -10.86
CA ASP A 184 11.69 -2.27 -11.52
C ASP A 184 12.40 -1.37 -10.51
N GLU A 185 13.73 -1.47 -10.46
CA GLU A 185 14.61 -0.68 -9.59
C GLU A 185 14.39 0.83 -9.75
N ASP A 186 14.08 1.31 -10.96
CA ASP A 186 13.83 2.73 -11.23
C ASP A 186 12.54 3.23 -10.52
N THR A 187 11.63 2.31 -10.19
CA THR A 187 10.34 2.61 -9.54
C THR A 187 10.35 2.44 -8.02
N GLN A 188 11.41 1.83 -7.46
CA GLN A 188 11.59 1.65 -6.02
C GLN A 188 11.86 2.98 -5.29
N THR A 189 12.15 4.05 -6.04
CA THR A 189 12.46 5.39 -5.52
C THR A 189 11.23 6.30 -5.33
N LEU A 190 10.05 5.72 -5.09
CA LEU A 190 8.91 6.50 -4.61
C LEU A 190 9.37 7.32 -3.39
N PRO A 191 9.27 8.65 -3.43
CA PRO A 191 9.83 9.46 -2.35
C PRO A 191 9.13 9.14 -1.03
N VAL A 192 9.93 8.97 0.02
CA VAL A 192 9.50 8.52 1.36
C VAL A 192 8.67 9.61 2.01
N PHE A 193 7.38 9.67 1.69
CA PHE A 193 6.43 10.57 2.33
C PHE A 193 5.38 9.81 3.13
N ASN A 194 5.43 8.47 3.16
CA ASN A 194 4.35 7.70 3.74
C ASN A 194 4.44 7.57 5.26
N ASN A 195 3.30 7.69 5.93
CA ASN A 195 3.09 7.40 7.34
C ASN A 195 1.64 6.96 7.56
N GLU A 196 1.32 6.55 8.79
CA GLU A 196 -0.03 6.12 9.15
C GLU A 196 -1.09 7.20 8.87
N GLU A 197 -0.82 8.47 9.19
CA GLU A 197 -1.75 9.59 8.92
C GLU A 197 -2.14 9.66 7.44
N ILE A 198 -1.18 9.47 6.54
CA ILE A 198 -1.39 9.50 5.09
C ILE A 198 -2.19 8.30 4.61
N TYR A 199 -1.85 7.11 5.11
CA TYR A 199 -2.58 5.89 4.82
C TYR A 199 -4.05 6.00 5.25
N GLU A 200 -4.31 6.44 6.48
CA GLU A 200 -5.66 6.66 7.01
C GLU A 200 -6.43 7.72 6.21
N ARG A 201 -5.78 8.82 5.82
CA ARG A 201 -6.42 9.84 4.97
C ARG A 201 -6.86 9.27 3.64
N VAL A 202 -6.05 8.44 3.01
CA VAL A 202 -6.43 7.83 1.72
C VAL A 202 -7.57 6.84 1.91
N ILE A 203 -7.56 6.03 2.97
CA ILE A 203 -8.68 5.13 3.29
C ILE A 203 -9.99 5.92 3.48
N MET A 204 -9.92 7.02 4.21
CA MET A 204 -11.11 7.82 4.53
C MET A 204 -11.63 8.60 3.32
N TYR A 205 -10.75 9.20 2.53
CA TYR A 205 -11.13 10.19 1.51
C TYR A 205 -10.90 9.73 0.06
N GLY A 206 -10.21 8.62 -0.17
CA GLY A 206 -9.96 8.07 -1.50
C GLY A 206 -9.26 9.06 -2.42
N SER A 207 -9.80 9.24 -3.63
CA SER A 207 -9.34 10.23 -4.62
C SER A 207 -9.32 11.68 -4.12
N ARG A 208 -10.05 11.98 -3.04
CA ARG A 208 -10.14 13.33 -2.45
C ARG A 208 -9.14 13.55 -1.34
N ALA A 209 -8.30 12.55 -1.03
CA ALA A 209 -7.29 12.66 -0.01
C ALA A 209 -6.24 13.71 -0.42
N ILE A 210 -5.94 14.60 0.53
CA ILE A 210 -4.89 15.60 0.40
C ILE A 210 -3.78 15.22 1.36
N ILE A 211 -2.60 14.99 0.79
CA ILE A 211 -1.43 14.44 1.46
C ILE A 211 -0.59 15.58 2.02
N PRO A 212 -0.41 15.65 3.35
CA PRO A 212 0.53 16.58 3.94
C PRO A 212 1.97 16.13 3.70
N ILE A 213 2.75 16.97 3.04
CA ILE A 213 4.19 16.77 2.90
C ILE A 213 4.91 17.78 3.78
N TYR A 214 5.78 17.28 4.64
CA TYR A 214 6.59 18.09 5.53
C TYR A 214 7.93 18.34 4.86
N LEU A 215 8.12 19.52 4.27
CA LEU A 215 9.40 19.89 3.68
C LEU A 215 10.24 20.71 4.65
N PRO A 216 11.52 20.36 4.85
CA PRO A 216 12.45 21.27 5.50
C PRO A 216 12.58 22.54 4.65
N TYR A 217 12.45 23.71 5.28
CA TYR A 217 12.64 25.00 4.59
C TYR A 217 13.64 25.92 5.28
N SER A 218 14.00 25.61 6.52
CA SER A 218 15.17 26.20 7.17
C SER A 218 15.71 25.25 8.22
N VAL A 219 17.02 25.16 8.29
CA VAL A 219 17.72 24.53 9.41
C VAL A 219 18.09 25.67 10.36
N THR A 220 17.57 25.61 11.58
CA THR A 220 17.91 26.58 12.62
C THR A 220 18.70 25.88 13.72
N TYR A 221 19.33 26.68 14.58
CA TYR A 221 20.05 26.17 15.75
C TYR A 221 19.16 25.38 16.73
N SER A 222 17.82 25.50 16.63
CA SER A 222 16.83 24.80 17.47
C SER A 222 16.07 23.70 16.71
N GLY A 223 16.69 23.12 15.68
CA GLY A 223 16.11 22.08 14.83
C GLY A 223 15.61 22.54 13.45
N THR A 224 15.14 21.55 12.68
CA THR A 224 14.62 21.72 11.32
C THR A 224 13.22 22.30 11.36
N LYS A 225 13.04 23.51 10.83
CA LYS A 225 11.70 24.03 10.60
C LYS A 225 11.15 23.42 9.32
N THR A 226 10.01 22.75 9.46
CA THR A 226 9.29 22.16 8.35
C THR A 226 8.10 23.03 7.98
N ARG A 227 7.85 23.15 6.68
CA ARG A 227 6.63 23.72 6.15
C ARG A 227 5.75 22.55 5.73
N LYS A 228 4.49 22.63 6.09
CA LYS A 228 3.48 21.67 5.67
C LYS A 228 2.93 22.14 4.33
N LEU A 229 3.16 21.33 3.30
CA LEU A 229 2.61 21.51 1.96
C LEU A 229 1.55 20.42 1.73
N TYR A 230 0.64 20.66 0.82
CA TYR A 230 -0.49 19.77 0.58
C TYR A 230 -0.54 19.39 -0.89
N ILE A 231 -0.46 18.10 -1.18
CA ILE A 231 -0.54 17.55 -2.55
C ILE A 231 -1.71 16.57 -2.62
N PRO A 232 -2.60 16.64 -3.63
CA PRO A 232 -3.63 15.64 -3.84
C PRO A 232 -3.02 14.27 -4.13
N ILE A 233 -3.58 13.20 -3.54
CA ILE A 233 -3.12 11.84 -3.83
C ILE A 233 -3.26 11.48 -5.32
N THR A 234 -4.22 12.10 -6.01
CA THR A 234 -4.47 11.93 -7.44
C THR A 234 -3.36 12.51 -8.30
N GLU A 235 -2.70 13.58 -7.86
CA GLU A 235 -1.51 14.10 -8.55
C GLU A 235 -0.32 13.16 -8.40
N LEU A 236 -0.13 12.59 -7.21
CA LEU A 236 0.89 11.56 -6.96
C LEU A 236 0.66 10.33 -7.86
N TRP A 237 -0.57 9.82 -7.89
CA TRP A 237 -0.93 8.69 -8.76
C TRP A 237 -0.79 9.05 -10.25
N SER A 238 -1.32 10.20 -10.68
CA SER A 238 -1.26 10.61 -12.10
C SER A 238 0.18 10.75 -12.58
N SER A 239 1.07 11.32 -11.76
CA SER A 239 2.48 11.40 -12.09
C SER A 239 3.13 10.03 -12.15
N PHE A 240 2.91 9.17 -11.13
CA PHE A 240 3.48 7.82 -11.11
C PHE A 240 3.03 6.99 -12.30
N TYR A 241 1.72 6.95 -12.58
CA TYR A 241 1.16 6.20 -13.70
C TYR A 241 1.68 6.72 -15.04
N SER A 242 1.78 8.04 -15.22
CA SER A 242 2.28 8.63 -16.47
C SER A 242 3.75 8.27 -16.72
N SER A 243 4.58 8.32 -15.69
CA SER A 243 6.00 7.95 -15.77
C SER A 243 6.23 6.47 -16.05
N ASN A 244 5.30 5.60 -15.63
CA ASN A 244 5.47 4.14 -15.69
C ASN A 244 4.50 3.45 -16.66
N LYS A 245 3.80 4.21 -17.52
CA LYS A 245 2.74 3.67 -18.39
C LYS A 245 3.24 2.57 -19.32
N ASP A 246 4.45 2.68 -19.85
CA ASP A 246 5.03 1.67 -20.73
C ASP A 246 5.43 0.40 -19.97
N ARG A 247 5.96 0.52 -18.76
CA ARG A 247 6.22 -0.63 -17.87
C ARG A 247 4.95 -1.39 -17.50
N PHE A 248 3.86 -0.68 -17.21
CA PHE A 248 2.56 -1.32 -17.02
C PHE A 248 2.10 -2.11 -18.26
N LYS A 249 2.45 -1.68 -19.48
CA LYS A 249 2.10 -2.45 -20.70
C LYS A 249 2.88 -3.74 -20.80
N GLU A 250 4.16 -3.72 -20.41
CA GLU A 250 5.05 -4.89 -20.37
C GLU A 250 4.56 -5.90 -19.32
N ILE A 251 4.26 -5.43 -18.10
CA ILE A 251 3.77 -6.27 -17.00
C ILE A 251 2.43 -6.94 -17.32
N LEU A 252 1.57 -6.25 -18.07
CA LEU A 252 0.24 -6.73 -18.45
C LEU A 252 0.23 -7.30 -19.88
N ASP A 253 1.36 -7.73 -20.44
CA ASP A 253 1.42 -8.15 -21.84
C ASP A 253 0.59 -9.40 -22.15
N ASP A 254 0.60 -10.35 -21.23
CA ASP A 254 -0.08 -11.63 -21.35
C ASP A 254 -1.52 -11.62 -20.82
N VAL A 255 -1.97 -10.51 -20.24
CA VAL A 255 -3.36 -10.35 -19.76
C VAL A 255 -4.31 -10.18 -20.95
N HIS A 256 -5.46 -10.87 -20.90
CA HIS A 256 -6.48 -10.81 -21.94
C HIS A 256 -6.81 -9.37 -22.35
N SER A 257 -6.81 -9.09 -23.66
CA SER A 257 -6.90 -7.72 -24.21
C SER A 257 -8.06 -6.86 -23.66
N SER A 258 -9.25 -7.46 -23.46
CA SER A 258 -10.39 -6.75 -22.86
C SER A 258 -10.12 -6.33 -21.41
N LEU A 259 -9.53 -7.23 -20.60
CA LEU A 259 -9.18 -6.96 -19.21
C LEU A 259 -8.03 -5.96 -19.13
N LYS A 260 -7.00 -6.11 -19.95
CA LYS A 260 -5.88 -5.17 -20.07
C LYS A 260 -6.38 -3.75 -20.35
N LYS A 261 -7.26 -3.60 -21.35
CA LYS A 261 -7.87 -2.30 -21.68
C LYS A 261 -8.64 -1.72 -20.49
N GLU A 262 -9.40 -2.55 -19.80
CA GLU A 262 -10.17 -2.13 -18.63
C GLU A 262 -9.28 -1.71 -17.45
N ILE A 263 -8.15 -2.40 -17.21
CA ILE A 263 -7.15 -2.01 -16.22
C ILE A 263 -6.57 -0.62 -16.54
N PHE A 264 -6.25 -0.34 -17.81
CA PHE A 264 -5.78 0.98 -18.22
C PHE A 264 -6.86 2.06 -18.07
N ASP A 265 -8.11 1.75 -18.45
CA ASP A 265 -9.24 2.65 -18.22
C ASP A 265 -9.42 2.94 -16.72
N PHE A 266 -9.20 1.95 -15.85
CA PHE A 266 -9.20 2.09 -14.39
C PHE A 266 -8.12 3.04 -13.91
N TYR A 267 -6.85 2.82 -14.29
CA TYR A 267 -5.74 3.71 -13.93
C TYR A 267 -5.97 5.16 -14.36
N GLU A 268 -6.46 5.36 -15.59
CA GLU A 268 -6.79 6.68 -16.12
C GLU A 268 -7.96 7.34 -15.39
N THR A 269 -8.93 6.54 -14.92
CA THR A 269 -10.07 7.03 -14.14
C THR A 269 -9.63 7.50 -12.76
N VAL A 270 -8.75 6.75 -12.09
CA VAL A 270 -8.16 7.16 -10.79
C VAL A 270 -7.28 8.41 -10.96
N ALA A 271 -6.51 8.51 -12.05
CA ALA A 271 -5.73 9.71 -12.36
C ALA A 271 -6.59 10.96 -12.59
N LYS A 272 -7.85 10.80 -13.01
CA LYS A 272 -8.84 11.89 -13.13
C LYS A 272 -9.57 12.20 -11.81
N GLY A 273 -9.19 11.52 -10.73
CA GLY A 273 -9.76 11.74 -9.41
C GLY A 273 -11.06 10.99 -9.13
N TYR A 274 -11.26 9.82 -9.74
CA TYR A 274 -12.39 8.95 -9.45
C TYR A 274 -11.93 7.53 -9.16
N THR A 275 -12.27 7.01 -7.98
CA THR A 275 -12.08 5.61 -7.60
C THR A 275 -13.29 4.76 -7.98
N VAL A 276 -13.16 3.43 -7.89
CA VAL A 276 -14.31 2.51 -8.00
C VAL A 276 -15.34 2.82 -6.90
N SER A 277 -14.86 3.11 -5.68
CA SER A 277 -15.67 3.56 -4.56
C SER A 277 -16.51 4.81 -4.87
N ASP A 278 -15.92 5.83 -5.51
CA ASP A 278 -16.67 7.05 -5.88
C ASP A 278 -17.84 6.74 -6.80
N LYS A 279 -17.65 5.83 -7.76
CA LYS A 279 -18.70 5.42 -8.71
C LYS A 279 -19.78 4.56 -8.04
N ILE A 280 -19.39 3.70 -7.11
CA ILE A 280 -20.30 2.89 -6.28
C ILE A 280 -21.17 3.80 -5.42
N LEU A 281 -20.57 4.83 -4.79
CA LEU A 281 -21.30 5.81 -4.00
C LEU A 281 -22.29 6.62 -4.85
N GLU A 282 -21.89 7.03 -6.06
CA GLU A 282 -22.76 7.72 -7.01
C GLU A 282 -23.97 6.84 -7.38
N GLN A 283 -23.74 5.56 -7.69
CA GLN A 283 -24.82 4.63 -8.01
C GLN A 283 -25.74 4.37 -6.80
N TRP A 284 -25.16 4.24 -5.62
CA TRP A 284 -25.93 4.15 -4.38
C TRP A 284 -26.86 5.36 -4.25
N ASN A 285 -26.36 6.58 -4.39
CA ASN A 285 -27.15 7.81 -4.25
C ASN A 285 -28.28 7.90 -5.29
N ARG A 286 -28.05 7.45 -6.52
CA ARG A 286 -29.05 7.42 -7.61
C ARG A 286 -30.14 6.35 -7.42
N THR A 287 -29.85 5.30 -6.66
CA THR A 287 -30.79 4.20 -6.44
C THR A 287 -31.88 4.65 -5.47
N GLU A 288 -33.11 4.86 -5.96
CA GLU A 288 -34.26 5.29 -5.13
C GLU A 288 -34.64 4.21 -4.12
N ASP A 289 -34.98 3.00 -4.58
CA ASP A 289 -35.18 1.85 -3.70
C ASP A 289 -33.85 1.15 -3.42
N LYS A 290 -33.33 1.46 -2.24
CA LYS A 290 -32.13 0.86 -1.65
C LYS A 290 -32.15 -0.67 -1.64
N SER A 291 -33.33 -1.31 -1.64
CA SER A 291 -33.47 -2.76 -1.75
C SER A 291 -33.05 -3.33 -3.12
N GLU A 292 -33.15 -2.54 -4.19
CA GLU A 292 -32.76 -2.92 -5.56
C GLU A 292 -31.24 -2.86 -5.78
N TYR A 293 -30.52 -2.18 -4.89
CA TYR A 293 -29.06 -2.04 -4.98
C TYR A 293 -28.34 -3.40 -5.02
N ARG A 294 -28.91 -4.44 -4.40
CA ARG A 294 -28.39 -5.82 -4.45
C ARG A 294 -28.25 -6.34 -5.89
N PHE A 295 -29.20 -6.02 -6.77
CA PHE A 295 -29.19 -6.48 -8.15
C PHE A 295 -28.09 -5.77 -8.94
N PHE A 296 -27.84 -4.49 -8.64
CA PHE A 296 -26.71 -3.74 -9.20
C PHE A 296 -25.38 -4.38 -8.79
N VAL A 297 -25.18 -4.69 -7.51
CA VAL A 297 -23.92 -5.28 -7.01
C VAL A 297 -23.68 -6.68 -7.55
N GLN A 298 -24.72 -7.52 -7.64
CA GLN A 298 -24.62 -8.84 -8.27
C GLN A 298 -24.27 -8.72 -9.75
N LYS A 299 -24.95 -7.84 -10.49
CA LYS A 299 -24.65 -7.61 -11.90
C LYS A 299 -23.22 -7.11 -12.09
N LEU A 300 -22.77 -6.15 -11.28
CA LEU A 300 -21.40 -5.65 -11.29
C LEU A 300 -20.39 -6.79 -11.11
N THR A 301 -20.63 -7.63 -10.11
CA THR A 301 -19.78 -8.81 -9.81
C THR A 301 -19.71 -9.75 -11.01
N LYS A 302 -20.87 -10.10 -11.58
CA LYS A 302 -20.99 -11.00 -12.73
C LYS A 302 -20.30 -10.45 -13.98
N ASP A 303 -20.59 -9.21 -14.32
CA ASP A 303 -20.06 -8.56 -15.53
C ASP A 303 -18.52 -8.47 -15.47
N SER A 304 -17.95 -8.18 -14.28
CA SER A 304 -16.49 -8.11 -14.11
C SER A 304 -15.77 -9.39 -14.50
N TYR A 305 -16.29 -10.53 -14.06
CA TYR A 305 -15.64 -11.82 -14.24
C TYR A 305 -15.98 -12.44 -15.58
N ASN A 306 -17.02 -11.97 -16.27
CA ASN A 306 -17.31 -12.28 -17.67
C ASN A 306 -16.61 -11.34 -18.67
N LEU A 307 -15.61 -10.57 -18.20
CA LEU A 307 -14.82 -9.62 -19.01
C LEU A 307 -15.68 -8.57 -19.74
N VAL A 308 -16.82 -8.21 -19.15
CA VAL A 308 -17.67 -7.12 -19.61
C VAL A 308 -17.14 -5.82 -19.02
N PRO A 309 -16.75 -4.81 -19.83
CA PRO A 309 -16.13 -3.59 -19.32
C PRO A 309 -17.02 -2.82 -18.33
N LEU A 310 -16.56 -2.71 -17.09
CA LEU A 310 -17.26 -2.07 -15.97
C LEU A 310 -16.85 -0.63 -15.71
N VAL A 311 -15.55 -0.35 -15.76
CA VAL A 311 -15.04 0.99 -15.42
C VAL A 311 -15.71 2.07 -16.27
N LYS A 312 -15.97 1.78 -17.54
CA LYS A 312 -16.67 2.66 -18.48
C LYS A 312 -18.19 2.67 -18.31
N SER A 313 -18.78 1.58 -17.81
CA SER A 313 -20.24 1.46 -17.65
C SER A 313 -20.74 2.18 -16.40
N LEU A 314 -19.88 2.33 -15.38
CA LEU A 314 -20.19 3.10 -14.19
C LEU A 314 -20.06 4.61 -14.45
N PRO A 315 -21.10 5.41 -14.12
CA PRO A 315 -21.07 6.86 -14.34
C PRO A 315 -19.95 7.50 -13.52
N ASN A 316 -19.34 8.55 -14.09
CA ASN A 316 -18.47 9.40 -13.31
C ASN A 316 -19.34 10.27 -12.38
N PRO A 317 -18.96 10.47 -11.11
CA PRO A 317 -19.64 11.39 -10.22
C PRO A 317 -19.77 12.79 -10.82
N GLU A 318 -20.92 13.43 -10.63
CA GLU A 318 -21.24 14.74 -11.22
C GLU A 318 -20.52 15.90 -10.51
N ASN A 319 -20.14 15.73 -9.24
CA ASN A 319 -19.47 16.74 -8.43
C ASN A 319 -18.19 16.17 -7.80
N ASN A 320 -17.02 16.58 -8.31
CA ASN A 320 -15.76 16.34 -7.64
C ASN A 320 -15.35 17.62 -6.89
N ILE A 321 -15.82 17.78 -5.66
CA ILE A 321 -15.41 18.89 -4.80
C ILE A 321 -14.17 18.42 -4.05
N LEU A 322 -12.99 18.71 -4.59
CA LEU A 322 -11.77 18.69 -3.78
C LEU A 322 -11.93 19.72 -2.65
N PRO A 323 -11.62 19.37 -1.39
CA PRO A 323 -11.59 20.34 -0.31
C PRO A 323 -10.67 21.52 -0.71
N GLN A 324 -11.21 22.74 -0.78
CA GLN A 324 -10.38 23.93 -0.98
C GLN A 324 -9.59 24.19 0.30
N LEU A 325 -8.31 23.82 0.31
CA LEU A 325 -7.40 24.10 1.41
C LEU A 325 -6.51 25.30 1.06
N GLU A 326 -6.31 26.18 2.04
CA GLU A 326 -5.24 27.18 1.99
C GLU A 326 -3.87 26.46 1.95
N ASN A 327 -3.00 26.84 1.00
CA ASN A 327 -1.65 26.26 0.75
C ASN A 327 -1.58 24.92 -0.01
N HIS A 328 -2.59 24.60 -0.82
CA HIS A 328 -2.46 23.55 -1.84
C HIS A 328 -1.39 23.93 -2.87
N ILE A 329 -0.53 22.98 -3.22
CA ILE A 329 0.45 23.12 -4.31
C ILE A 329 0.35 21.91 -5.24
N SER A 330 0.63 22.15 -6.51
CA SER A 330 0.79 21.08 -7.50
C SER A 330 2.11 20.32 -7.29
N LEU A 331 2.20 19.11 -7.83
CA LEU A 331 3.42 18.31 -7.82
C LEU A 331 4.58 19.00 -8.55
N GLU A 332 4.30 19.77 -9.61
CA GLU A 332 5.34 20.52 -10.32
C GLU A 332 5.84 21.71 -9.48
N GLU A 333 4.93 22.44 -8.82
CA GLU A 333 5.33 23.46 -7.84
C GLU A 333 6.13 22.85 -6.68
N PHE A 334 5.79 21.63 -6.26
CA PHE A 334 6.54 20.88 -5.26
C PHE A 334 7.95 20.49 -5.74
N LYS A 335 8.08 19.96 -6.96
CA LYS A 335 9.39 19.65 -7.57
C LYS A 335 10.23 20.89 -7.73
N GLU A 336 9.63 22.00 -8.18
CA GLU A 336 10.29 23.30 -8.26
C GLU A 336 10.73 23.79 -6.89
N ILE A 337 9.86 23.67 -5.87
CA ILE A 337 10.19 23.95 -4.48
C ILE A 337 11.40 23.13 -4.02
N ILE A 338 11.45 21.83 -4.30
CA ILE A 338 12.57 20.97 -3.92
C ILE A 338 13.84 21.37 -4.66
N ASN A 339 13.76 21.62 -5.96
CA ASN A 339 14.92 22.03 -6.76
C ASN A 339 15.46 23.41 -6.35
N ASN A 340 14.57 24.31 -5.92
CA ASN A 340 14.89 25.67 -5.48
C ASN A 340 15.23 25.77 -3.99
N LEU A 341 14.96 24.73 -3.21
CA LEU A 341 15.66 24.54 -1.94
C LEU A 341 17.12 24.35 -2.32
N LYS A 342 17.89 25.44 -2.33
CA LYS A 342 19.35 25.39 -2.43
C LYS A 342 19.86 24.62 -1.22
N LEU A 343 19.97 23.31 -1.37
CA LEU A 343 20.59 22.38 -0.42
C LEU A 343 22.13 22.59 -0.38
N GLU A 344 22.64 23.69 -0.95
CA GLU A 344 24.06 24.04 -1.05
C GLU A 344 24.74 24.14 0.33
N ASP A 345 23.97 24.28 1.42
CA ASP A 345 24.48 24.31 2.80
C ASP A 345 24.22 23.02 3.61
N LEU A 346 23.64 21.98 3.01
CA LEU A 346 23.44 20.69 3.68
C LEU A 346 24.56 19.71 3.28
N PRO A 347 25.29 19.10 4.24
CA PRO A 347 26.32 18.13 3.93
C PRO A 347 25.67 16.92 3.26
N SER A 348 25.87 16.76 1.94
CA SER A 348 25.42 15.65 1.07
C SER A 348 24.11 14.98 1.49
N THR A 349 23.04 15.25 0.75
CA THR A 349 21.65 14.83 0.97
C THR A 349 21.44 13.40 1.50
N GLU A 350 22.23 12.41 1.06
CA GLU A 350 22.19 11.04 1.61
C GLU A 350 22.54 10.99 3.11
N ARG A 351 23.64 11.63 3.52
CA ARG A 351 24.09 11.61 4.92
C ARG A 351 23.16 12.35 5.86
N PHE A 352 22.45 13.36 5.37
CA PHE A 352 21.44 14.08 6.15
C PHE A 352 20.18 13.25 6.37
N ILE A 353 19.75 12.48 5.35
CA ILE A 353 18.68 11.49 5.48
C ILE A 353 19.10 10.43 6.51
N ASP A 354 20.32 9.91 6.39
CA ASP A 354 20.85 8.89 7.32
C ASP A 354 20.99 9.39 8.78
N LEU A 355 21.27 10.69 8.97
CA LEU A 355 21.30 11.35 10.29
C LEU A 355 19.89 11.62 10.84
N MET A 356 18.91 11.92 9.98
CA MET A 356 17.50 12.05 10.37
C MET A 356 16.89 10.70 10.76
N GLU A 357 17.35 9.59 10.18
CA GLU A 357 16.96 8.24 10.61
C GLU A 357 17.31 7.96 12.08
N LEU A 358 18.38 8.57 12.64
CA LEU A 358 18.74 8.44 14.06
C LEU A 358 17.69 9.05 15.00
N LEU A 359 16.89 10.01 14.51
CA LEU A 359 15.83 10.66 15.30
C LEU A 359 14.53 9.86 15.35
N VAL A 360 14.35 8.93 14.41
CA VAL A 360 13.18 8.07 14.27
C VAL A 360 13.48 6.62 14.71
N ASP A 361 14.75 6.29 14.99
CA ASP A 361 15.19 4.96 15.42
C ASP A 361 14.57 4.56 16.78
N PRO A 362 13.97 3.35 16.93
CA PRO A 362 13.43 2.86 18.20
C PRO A 362 14.46 2.83 19.34
N LEU A 363 15.76 2.76 18.99
CA LEU A 363 16.89 2.74 19.93
C LEU A 363 17.45 4.14 20.23
N ARG A 364 16.72 5.21 19.87
CA ARG A 364 17.13 6.62 20.02
C ARG A 364 17.68 6.95 21.40
N LYS A 365 17.06 6.46 22.48
CA LYS A 365 17.49 6.75 23.86
C LYS A 365 18.87 6.16 24.15
N ASP A 366 19.16 4.98 23.60
CA ASP A 366 20.45 4.32 23.76
C ASP A 366 21.53 4.99 22.90
N ILE A 367 21.18 5.39 21.67
CA ILE A 367 22.03 6.23 20.79
C ILE A 367 22.40 7.54 21.49
N GLN A 368 21.42 8.22 22.09
CA GLN A 368 21.62 9.45 22.86
C GLN A 368 22.54 9.22 24.06
N ASN A 369 22.35 8.15 24.82
CA ASN A 369 23.20 7.83 25.96
C ASN A 369 24.66 7.61 25.55
N ILE A 370 24.91 6.96 24.41
CA ILE A 370 26.25 6.71 23.88
C ILE A 370 26.90 8.03 23.46
N ILE A 371 26.21 8.84 22.64
CA ILE A 371 26.74 10.11 22.14
C ILE A 371 27.01 11.08 23.30
N LEU A 372 26.10 11.22 24.26
CA LEU A 372 26.31 12.04 25.46
C LEU A 372 27.45 11.51 26.33
N SER A 373 27.61 10.20 26.42
CA SER A 373 28.72 9.59 27.19
C SER A 373 30.07 9.86 26.52
N ILE A 374 30.16 9.82 25.18
CA ILE A 374 31.37 10.18 24.43
C ILE A 374 31.64 11.68 24.56
N GLN A 375 30.62 12.54 24.52
CA GLN A 375 30.78 13.99 24.72
C GLN A 375 31.35 14.31 26.11
N ARG A 376 30.88 13.61 27.15
CA ARG A 376 31.32 13.82 28.54
C ARG A 376 32.71 13.25 28.83
N ASN A 377 33.01 12.05 28.33
CA ASN A 377 34.21 11.31 28.69
C ASN A 377 35.31 11.32 27.62
N LYS A 378 35.02 11.92 26.45
CA LYS A 378 35.85 11.95 25.22
C LYS A 378 36.14 10.59 24.58
N GLU A 379 35.99 9.50 25.32
CA GLU A 379 36.21 8.11 24.91
C GLU A 379 35.26 7.16 25.65
N ILE A 380 34.86 6.05 25.02
CA ILE A 380 34.16 4.95 25.69
C ILE A 380 34.81 3.62 25.28
N THR A 381 35.04 2.74 26.27
CA THR A 381 35.41 1.33 26.08
C THR A 381 34.23 0.52 25.55
N GLN A 382 34.44 -0.26 24.48
CA GLN A 382 33.43 -1.07 23.75
C GLN A 382 32.58 -2.05 24.61
N SER A 383 32.89 -2.26 25.89
CA SER A 383 32.42 -3.42 26.66
C SER A 383 30.97 -3.37 27.17
N PHE A 384 30.17 -2.34 26.86
CA PHE A 384 28.81 -2.16 27.44
C PHE A 384 27.72 -1.72 26.46
N THR A 385 27.95 -1.80 25.15
CA THR A 385 27.06 -1.17 24.17
C THR A 385 26.66 -2.15 23.06
N SER A 386 25.39 -2.13 22.63
CA SER A 386 24.89 -2.98 21.54
C SER A 386 25.71 -2.79 20.25
N SER A 387 26.25 -3.88 19.69
CA SER A 387 27.13 -3.85 18.49
C SER A 387 26.45 -3.15 17.31
N ARG A 388 25.15 -3.42 17.13
CA ARG A 388 24.34 -2.84 16.05
C ARG A 388 24.25 -1.31 16.10
N ILE A 389 24.24 -0.71 17.30
CA ILE A 389 24.20 0.75 17.46
C ILE A 389 25.57 1.36 17.15
N ILE A 390 26.65 0.72 17.62
CA ILE A 390 28.02 1.13 17.32
C ILE A 390 28.28 1.06 15.81
N ASP A 391 27.90 -0.04 15.16
CA ASP A 391 28.08 -0.24 13.73
C ASP A 391 27.38 0.86 12.93
N LYS A 392 26.14 1.21 13.29
CA LYS A 392 25.39 2.31 12.66
C LYS A 392 26.09 3.66 12.87
N LEU A 393 26.55 3.98 14.07
CA LEU A 393 27.27 5.23 14.34
C LEU A 393 28.65 5.31 13.64
N LEU A 394 29.31 4.17 13.43
CA LEU A 394 30.55 4.05 12.66
C LEU A 394 30.28 4.25 11.15
N MET A 395 29.24 3.61 10.61
CA MET A 395 28.83 3.78 9.21
C MET A 395 28.49 5.23 8.87
N LEU A 396 27.85 5.94 9.81
CA LEU A 396 27.47 7.35 9.67
C LEU A 396 28.61 8.32 9.95
N ASP A 397 29.82 7.84 10.24
CA ASP A 397 30.99 8.65 10.58
C ASP A 397 30.72 9.62 11.75
N VAL A 398 29.83 9.22 12.67
CA VAL A 398 29.51 9.94 13.91
C VAL A 398 30.58 9.64 14.95
N ILE A 399 30.96 8.37 15.05
CA ILE A 399 32.08 7.90 15.89
C ILE A 399 33.08 7.16 15.02
N LYS A 400 34.30 6.99 15.51
CA LYS A 400 35.32 6.13 14.90
C LYS A 400 36.14 5.44 15.98
N GLU A 401 36.82 4.37 15.63
CA GLU A 401 37.72 3.66 16.53
C GLU A 401 39.12 4.30 16.51
N ASP A 402 39.66 4.62 17.68
CA ASP A 402 41.06 5.01 17.82
C ASP A 402 41.96 3.78 17.71
N ARG A 403 42.81 3.78 16.68
CA ARG A 403 43.67 2.65 16.31
C ARG A 403 44.71 2.29 17.37
N ASN A 404 44.99 3.20 18.30
CA ASN A 404 46.00 2.95 19.35
C ASN A 404 45.40 2.39 20.65
N SER A 405 44.10 2.60 20.89
CA SER A 405 43.44 2.30 22.16
C SER A 405 42.25 1.35 22.05
N GLY A 406 41.69 1.15 20.85
CA GLY A 406 40.44 0.41 20.64
C GLY A 406 39.19 1.14 21.19
N ASN A 407 39.35 2.39 21.61
CA ASN A 407 38.27 3.20 22.15
C ASN A 407 37.47 3.86 21.02
N LEU A 408 36.19 4.10 21.28
CA LEU A 408 35.33 4.87 20.38
C LEU A 408 35.48 6.36 20.69
N ILE A 409 35.83 7.14 19.67
CA ILE A 409 36.04 8.59 19.74
C ILE A 409 35.11 9.33 18.78
N PRO A 410 34.85 10.64 19.02
CA PRO A 410 34.15 11.48 18.07
C PRO A 410 34.78 11.43 16.66
N SER A 411 33.93 11.36 15.64
CA SER A 411 34.33 11.55 14.25
C SER A 411 33.66 12.78 13.63
N LYS A 412 33.72 12.92 12.31
CA LYS A 412 33.35 14.12 11.57
C LYS A 412 31.91 14.58 11.84
N ASN A 413 30.99 13.64 12.01
CA ASN A 413 29.57 13.92 12.19
C ASN A 413 29.11 13.86 13.66
N PHE A 414 30.05 13.80 14.61
CA PHE A 414 29.74 13.73 16.04
C PHE A 414 28.98 14.96 16.56
N LEU A 415 29.47 16.17 16.22
CA LEU A 415 28.86 17.42 16.67
C LEU A 415 27.44 17.62 16.11
N PRO A 416 27.21 17.40 14.80
CA PRO A 416 25.86 17.40 14.23
C PRO A 416 24.91 16.39 14.89
N ALA A 417 25.35 15.15 15.10
CA ALA A 417 24.52 14.11 15.74
C ALA A 417 24.17 14.47 17.19
N LEU A 418 25.13 15.01 17.94
CA LEU A 418 24.94 15.48 19.31
C LEU A 418 23.93 16.64 19.37
N GLN A 419 24.06 17.62 18.47
CA GLN A 419 23.14 18.77 18.41
C GLN A 419 21.70 18.36 18.09
N LEU A 420 21.51 17.38 17.20
CA LEU A 420 20.19 16.82 16.90
C LEU A 420 19.55 16.11 18.10
N LEU A 421 20.34 15.66 19.07
CA LEU A 421 19.89 14.88 20.24
C LEU A 421 19.73 15.70 21.52
N GLU A 422 20.39 16.85 21.65
CA GLU A 422 20.26 17.76 22.79
C GLU A 422 18.98 18.64 22.71
N ASP A 423 18.46 18.92 21.52
CA ASP A 423 17.30 19.80 21.28
C ASP A 423 15.91 19.14 21.50
N VAL A 424 15.87 17.93 22.07
CA VAL A 424 14.61 17.19 22.33
C VAL A 424 14.35 16.94 23.83
N VAL A 425 14.95 17.76 24.69
CA VAL A 425 14.67 17.80 26.14
C VAL A 425 13.90 19.06 26.50
#